data_AF-A0A2G9YD27-F1
#
_entry.id   AF-A0A2G9YD27-F1
#
_cell.length_a   1.000
_cell.length_b   1.000
_cell.length_c   1.000
_cell.angle_alpha   90.00
_cell.angle_beta   90.00
_cell.angle_gamma   90.00
#
_symmetry.space_group_name_H-M   'P 1'
#
loop_
_entity.id
_entity.type
_entity.pdbx_description
1 polymer ?
#
loop_
_entity_poly.entity_id
_entity_poly.type
_entity_poly.pdbx_seq_one_letter_code
_entity_poly.pdbx_strand_id
1 'polypeptide(L)'
;MVSRLGQYFLVDKQILAKIIKAANLSEKDKILEIGPGTGVLTREIAKRVKQVIAVEIDKNLVQNLKIPKVRVINQDILSYCIPHTAYKIIGNIPYYITGKILRKFKGFFCVFMLQKEVAQRICSKKSSILSISVNAWAIPKIIFFVPKTAFYPIPKVDSAIIKIIPRKKPYNINFVLVKKAFSQKRKKLKNTIGINSDLRPEDLSLEDWQKLSLISG
;
A
#
# COMPACT_ATOMS: atom_id res chain seq x y z
N MET A 1 -0.61 3.75 27.98
CA MET A 1 0.46 4.55 27.34
C MET A 1 0.41 4.31 25.83
N VAL A 2 0.09 5.33 25.04
CA VAL A 2 0.16 5.27 23.57
C VAL A 2 1.63 5.46 23.18
N SER A 3 2.21 4.55 22.41
CA SER A 3 3.62 4.66 21.99
C SER A 3 3.84 5.97 21.21
N ARG A 4 5.02 6.60 21.34
CA ARG A 4 5.43 7.84 20.64
C ARG A 4 5.23 7.80 19.12
N LEU A 5 5.02 6.62 18.54
CA LEU A 5 4.87 6.36 17.12
C LEU A 5 3.42 6.15 16.65
N GLY A 6 2.43 6.16 17.56
CA GLY A 6 1.01 5.99 17.20
C GLY A 6 0.69 4.62 16.60
N GLN A 7 1.30 3.55 17.13
CA GLN A 7 1.13 2.19 16.64
C GLN A 7 -0.21 1.59 17.11
N TYR A 8 -0.91 0.92 16.20
CA TYR A 8 -2.13 0.16 16.46
C TYR A 8 -1.87 -1.32 16.16
N PHE A 9 -1.95 -2.17 17.18
CA PHE A 9 -1.69 -3.59 17.03
C PHE A 9 -2.96 -4.33 16.65
N LEU A 10 -2.90 -5.12 15.57
CA LEU A 10 -4.01 -5.97 15.18
C LEU A 10 -4.14 -7.14 16.16
N VAL A 11 -5.29 -7.26 16.81
CA VAL A 11 -5.57 -8.32 17.82
C VAL A 11 -6.61 -9.33 17.34
N ASP A 12 -7.36 -9.01 16.29
CA ASP A 12 -8.40 -9.87 15.74
C ASP A 12 -7.85 -11.01 14.85
N LYS A 13 -8.06 -12.25 15.31
CA LYS A 13 -7.62 -13.47 14.61
C LYS A 13 -8.30 -13.69 13.26
N GLN A 14 -9.55 -13.29 13.10
CA GLN A 14 -10.27 -13.41 11.83
C GLN A 14 -9.70 -12.45 10.78
N ILE A 15 -9.28 -11.25 11.20
CA ILE A 15 -8.63 -10.28 10.30
C ILE A 15 -7.25 -10.79 9.88
N LEU A 16 -6.47 -11.39 10.78
CA LEU A 16 -5.21 -12.06 10.43
C LEU A 16 -5.42 -13.13 9.36
N ALA A 17 -6.41 -14.00 9.53
CA ALA A 17 -6.73 -15.04 8.56
C ALA A 17 -7.07 -14.45 7.18
N LYS A 18 -7.77 -13.31 7.13
CA LYS A 18 -8.08 -12.59 5.89
C LYS A 18 -6.82 -12.02 5.22
N ILE A 19 -5.87 -11.48 5.98
CA ILE A 19 -4.57 -11.02 5.46
C ILE A 19 -3.80 -12.19 4.83
N ILE A 20 -3.69 -13.32 5.55
CA ILE A 20 -3.00 -14.52 5.07
C ILE A 20 -3.65 -15.05 3.79
N LYS A 21 -4.98 -15.14 3.75
CA LYS A 21 -5.72 -15.55 2.55
C LYS A 21 -5.49 -14.59 1.37
N ALA A 22 -5.48 -13.28 1.62
CA ALA A 22 -5.23 -12.28 0.59
C ALA A 22 -3.82 -12.37 0.00
N ALA A 23 -2.83 -12.71 0.84
CA ALA A 23 -1.43 -12.83 0.45
C ALA A 23 -1.12 -14.05 -0.42
N ASN A 24 -2.01 -15.06 -0.43
CA ASN A 24 -1.88 -16.28 -1.22
C ASN A 24 -0.47 -16.88 -1.07
N LEU A 25 -0.07 -17.12 0.17
CA LEU A 25 1.28 -17.55 0.54
C LEU A 25 1.56 -18.99 0.09
N SER A 26 2.81 -19.25 -0.29
CA SER A 26 3.34 -20.57 -0.59
C SER A 26 4.69 -20.79 0.09
N GLU A 27 5.07 -22.05 0.29
CA GLU A 27 6.34 -22.43 0.93
C GLU A 27 7.57 -21.94 0.17
N LYS A 28 7.44 -21.55 -1.11
CA LYS A 28 8.51 -21.00 -1.93
C LYS A 28 8.67 -19.49 -1.78
N ASP A 29 7.67 -18.80 -1.22
CA ASP A 29 7.68 -17.35 -1.13
C ASP A 29 8.74 -16.85 -0.15
N LYS A 30 9.31 -15.71 -0.49
CA LYS A 30 10.03 -14.85 0.46
C LYS A 30 9.14 -13.64 0.74
N ILE A 31 8.99 -13.29 2.01
CA ILE A 31 8.11 -12.20 2.44
C ILE A 31 8.92 -11.07 3.05
N LEU A 32 8.60 -9.84 2.66
CA LEU A 32 9.01 -8.65 3.38
C LEU A 32 7.82 -8.12 4.17
N GLU A 33 7.89 -8.19 5.49
CA GLU A 33 6.89 -7.60 6.38
C GLU A 33 7.33 -6.21 6.84
N ILE A 34 6.43 -5.24 6.71
CA ILE A 34 6.61 -3.86 7.16
C ILE A 34 5.91 -3.70 8.50
N GLY A 35 6.68 -3.35 9.54
CA GLY A 35 6.14 -3.09 10.88
C GLY A 35 5.53 -4.34 11.51
N PRO A 36 6.33 -5.38 11.81
CA PRO A 36 5.85 -6.61 12.47
C PRO A 36 5.20 -6.36 13.84
N GLY A 37 5.51 -5.24 14.51
CA GLY A 37 4.94 -4.91 15.81
C GLY A 37 5.27 -5.97 16.87
N THR A 38 4.25 -6.52 17.51
CA THR A 38 4.40 -7.64 18.46
C THR A 38 4.61 -9.01 17.78
N GLY A 39 4.62 -9.05 16.44
CA GLY A 39 4.92 -10.22 15.61
C GLY A 39 3.75 -11.19 15.42
N VAL A 40 2.53 -10.76 15.71
CA VAL A 40 1.34 -11.61 15.60
C VAL A 40 1.14 -12.08 14.16
N LEU A 41 1.19 -11.14 13.19
CA LEU A 41 1.11 -11.46 11.77
C LEU A 41 2.37 -12.20 11.28
N THR A 42 3.55 -11.75 11.72
CA THR A 42 4.84 -12.38 11.41
C THR A 42 4.87 -13.88 11.67
N ARG A 43 4.37 -14.33 12.83
CA ARG A 43 4.32 -15.75 13.20
C ARG A 43 3.42 -16.54 12.25
N GLU A 44 2.30 -15.97 11.83
CA GLU A 44 1.40 -16.63 10.88
C GLU A 44 1.99 -16.69 9.48
N ILE A 45 2.71 -15.66 9.04
CA ILE A 45 3.42 -15.67 7.75
C ILE A 45 4.52 -16.75 7.79
N ALA A 46 5.37 -16.76 8.82
CA ALA A 46 6.54 -17.62 8.93
C ALA A 46 6.22 -19.13 8.87
N LYS A 47 5.02 -19.53 9.30
CA LYS A 47 4.54 -20.92 9.20
C LYS A 47 4.32 -21.41 7.76
N ARG A 48 4.22 -20.50 6.77
CA ARG A 48 3.68 -20.78 5.43
C ARG A 48 4.65 -20.49 4.29
N VAL A 49 5.86 -19.99 4.60
CA VAL A 49 6.78 -19.45 3.59
C VAL A 49 8.22 -19.89 3.84
N LYS A 50 9.07 -19.72 2.83
CA LYS A 50 10.50 -20.05 2.91
C LYS A 50 11.22 -19.19 3.93
N GLN A 51 10.95 -17.88 3.87
CA GLN A 51 11.67 -16.88 4.65
C GLN A 51 10.82 -15.63 4.84
N VAL A 52 10.95 -15.00 6.00
CA VAL A 52 10.41 -13.66 6.29
C VAL A 52 11.57 -12.73 6.63
N ILE A 53 11.58 -11.55 6.02
CA ILE A 53 12.33 -10.39 6.49
C ILE A 53 11.30 -9.44 7.09
N ALA A 54 11.45 -9.09 8.36
CA ALA A 54 10.55 -8.16 9.04
C ALA A 54 11.33 -6.89 9.39
N VAL A 55 10.86 -5.73 8.91
CA VAL A 55 11.52 -4.44 9.13
C VAL A 55 10.69 -3.61 10.10
N GLU A 56 11.28 -3.26 11.24
CA GLU A 56 10.62 -2.52 12.32
C GLU A 56 11.50 -1.35 12.75
N ILE A 57 10.89 -0.17 12.92
CA ILE A 57 11.62 1.03 13.35
C ILE A 57 11.77 1.07 14.87
N ASP A 58 10.82 0.50 15.62
CA ASP A 58 10.87 0.46 17.08
C ASP A 58 11.84 -0.62 17.59
N LYS A 59 12.97 -0.17 18.13
CA LYS A 59 14.04 -1.03 18.67
C LYS A 59 13.55 -1.96 19.78
N ASN A 60 12.60 -1.53 20.61
CA ASN A 60 12.09 -2.32 21.74
C ASN A 60 11.23 -3.50 21.25
N LEU A 61 10.48 -3.30 20.17
CA LEU A 61 9.70 -4.37 19.56
C LEU A 61 10.62 -5.40 18.89
N VAL A 62 11.69 -4.95 18.23
CA VAL A 62 12.66 -5.83 17.58
C VAL A 62 13.32 -6.81 18.55
N GLN A 63 13.76 -6.33 19.71
CA GLN A 63 14.50 -7.15 20.69
C GLN A 63 13.71 -8.39 21.14
N ASN A 64 12.39 -8.31 21.12
CA ASN A 64 11.48 -9.36 21.59
C ASN A 64 11.01 -10.30 20.47
N LEU A 65 11.37 -10.05 19.21
CA LEU A 65 10.93 -10.83 18.06
C LEU A 65 11.95 -11.91 17.68
N LYS A 66 11.98 -13.01 18.44
CA LYS A 66 12.70 -14.23 18.07
C LYS A 66 11.74 -15.25 17.48
N ILE A 67 11.69 -15.35 16.15
CA ILE A 67 10.80 -16.27 15.44
C ILE A 67 11.62 -17.08 14.41
N PRO A 68 11.50 -18.42 14.38
CA PRO A 68 12.17 -19.24 13.37
C PRO A 68 11.82 -18.81 11.94
N LYS A 69 12.79 -18.86 11.03
CA LYS A 69 12.67 -18.42 9.62
C LYS A 69 12.41 -16.92 9.41
N VAL A 70 12.50 -16.11 10.47
CA VAL A 70 12.31 -14.66 10.41
C VAL A 70 13.63 -13.95 10.70
N ARG A 71 14.06 -13.09 9.77
CA ARG A 71 15.13 -12.11 10.01
C ARG A 71 14.49 -10.77 10.34
N VAL A 72 14.66 -10.31 11.58
CA VAL A 72 14.17 -8.99 12.01
C VAL A 72 15.26 -7.94 11.82
N ILE A 73 14.90 -6.82 11.21
CA ILE A 73 15.81 -5.71 10.89
C ILE A 73 15.27 -4.45 11.56
N ASN A 74 16.07 -3.84 12.44
CA ASN A 74 15.71 -2.56 13.06
C ASN A 74 16.11 -1.39 12.15
N GLN A 75 15.20 -0.93 11.29
CA GLN A 75 15.46 0.16 10.35
C GLN A 75 14.14 0.83 9.90
N ASP A 76 14.22 2.08 9.45
CA ASP A 76 13.12 2.68 8.67
C ASP A 76 12.96 1.94 7.34
N ILE A 77 11.76 1.41 7.08
CA ILE A 77 11.41 0.75 5.83
C ILE A 77 11.63 1.66 4.61
N LEU A 78 11.45 2.98 4.74
CA LEU A 78 11.67 3.92 3.64
C LEU A 78 13.15 3.97 3.22
N SER A 79 14.07 3.76 4.16
CA SER A 79 15.52 3.74 3.93
C SER A 79 16.09 2.33 3.70
N TYR A 80 15.35 1.28 4.06
CA TYR A 80 15.80 -0.10 3.88
C TYR A 80 15.97 -0.47 2.39
N CYS A 81 17.12 -1.05 2.04
CA CYS A 81 17.37 -1.56 0.69
C CYS A 81 16.72 -2.94 0.53
N ILE A 82 15.73 -3.03 -0.34
CA ILE A 82 15.02 -4.28 -0.60
C ILE A 82 15.95 -5.18 -1.42
N PRO A 83 16.26 -6.41 -0.96
CA PRO A 83 17.12 -7.30 -1.73
C PRO A 83 16.49 -7.61 -3.11
N HIS A 84 17.32 -7.76 -4.15
CA HIS A 84 16.89 -8.02 -5.55
C HIS A 84 16.14 -9.34 -5.78
N THR A 85 15.82 -10.08 -4.73
CA THR A 85 14.99 -11.29 -4.81
C THR A 85 13.51 -10.92 -4.81
N ALA A 86 12.67 -11.70 -5.49
CA ALA A 86 11.24 -11.45 -5.50
C ALA A 86 10.63 -11.64 -4.09
N TYR A 87 10.05 -10.56 -3.55
CA TYR A 87 9.28 -10.59 -2.31
C TYR A 87 7.80 -10.26 -2.58
N LYS A 88 6.91 -10.93 -1.85
CA LYS A 88 5.58 -10.35 -1.56
C LYS A 88 5.73 -9.44 -0.35
N ILE A 89 5.13 -8.25 -0.42
CA ILE A 89 5.23 -7.24 0.64
C ILE A 89 3.94 -7.25 1.44
N ILE A 90 4.04 -7.36 2.75
CA ILE A 90 2.88 -7.40 3.65
C ILE A 90 3.09 -6.39 4.77
N GLY A 91 2.05 -5.69 5.20
CA GLY A 91 2.21 -4.80 6.35
C GLY A 91 0.97 -4.02 6.75
N ASN A 92 0.94 -3.63 8.02
CA ASN A 92 0.01 -2.64 8.53
C ASN A 92 0.65 -1.26 8.41
N ILE A 93 0.22 -0.46 7.42
CA ILE A 93 0.97 0.74 7.04
C ILE A 93 0.53 1.93 7.88
N PRO A 94 1.47 2.64 8.54
CA PRO A 94 1.16 3.89 9.22
C PRO A 94 0.64 4.93 8.23
N TYR A 95 -0.43 5.61 8.63
CA TYR A 95 -1.24 6.41 7.72
C TYR A 95 -0.44 7.54 7.06
N TYR A 96 0.42 8.20 7.82
CA TYR A 96 1.22 9.35 7.38
C TYR A 96 2.30 9.03 6.34
N ILE A 97 2.71 7.75 6.17
CA ILE A 97 3.71 7.34 5.17
C ILE A 97 3.13 6.56 3.99
N THR A 98 1.81 6.32 3.94
CA THR A 98 1.17 5.45 2.93
C THR A 98 1.59 5.77 1.50
N GLY A 99 1.58 7.06 1.10
CA GLY A 99 1.99 7.46 -0.25
C GLY A 99 3.47 7.19 -0.56
N LYS A 100 4.36 7.32 0.42
CA LYS A 100 5.81 7.00 0.27
C LYS A 100 6.01 5.49 0.14
N ILE A 101 5.28 4.70 0.92
CA ILE A 101 5.30 3.23 0.86
C ILE A 101 4.83 2.74 -0.51
N LEU A 102 3.67 3.21 -0.99
CA LEU A 102 3.14 2.82 -2.30
C LEU A 102 4.11 3.13 -3.44
N ARG A 103 4.83 4.26 -3.37
CA ARG A 103 5.87 4.61 -4.35
C ARG A 103 7.10 3.71 -4.24
N LYS A 104 7.56 3.41 -3.02
CA LYS A 104 8.74 2.58 -2.78
C LYS A 104 8.54 1.14 -3.28
N PHE A 105 7.35 0.58 -3.08
CA PHE A 105 7.03 -0.80 -3.46
C PHE A 105 6.36 -0.91 -4.84
N LYS A 106 6.57 0.08 -5.71
CA LYS A 106 6.16 0.01 -7.11
C LYS A 106 6.75 -1.25 -7.77
N GLY A 107 5.92 -2.04 -8.41
CA GLY A 107 6.31 -3.27 -9.10
C GLY A 107 6.23 -4.54 -8.25
N PHE A 108 5.96 -4.43 -6.94
CA PHE A 108 5.82 -5.59 -6.05
C PHE A 108 4.36 -6.00 -5.86
N PHE A 109 4.13 -7.29 -5.63
CA PHE A 109 2.87 -7.78 -5.09
C PHE A 109 2.77 -7.37 -3.62
N CYS A 110 1.70 -6.66 -3.26
CA CYS A 110 1.53 -6.14 -1.90
C CYS A 110 0.17 -6.52 -1.30
N VAL A 111 0.16 -6.83 -0.01
CA VAL A 111 -1.04 -6.87 0.83
C VAL A 111 -0.86 -5.91 1.99
N PHE A 112 -1.57 -4.78 1.93
CA PHE A 112 -1.47 -3.74 2.93
C PHE A 112 -2.77 -3.58 3.69
N MET A 113 -2.66 -3.21 4.95
CA MET A 113 -3.76 -2.64 5.71
C MET A 113 -3.58 -1.12 5.76
N LEU A 114 -4.57 -0.40 5.24
CA LEU A 114 -4.61 1.07 5.14
C LEU A 114 -5.87 1.61 5.80
N GLN A 115 -5.97 2.92 6.03
CA GLN A 115 -7.27 3.53 6.38
C GLN A 115 -8.32 3.24 5.31
N LYS A 116 -9.56 3.04 5.72
CA LYS A 116 -10.69 2.75 4.84
C LYS A 116 -10.84 3.77 3.71
N GLU A 117 -10.79 5.06 4.03
CA GLU A 117 -10.93 6.14 3.04
C GLU A 117 -9.79 6.12 2.01
N VAL A 118 -8.55 5.87 2.46
CA VAL A 118 -7.38 5.79 1.58
C VAL A 118 -7.50 4.61 0.63
N ALA A 119 -7.90 3.44 1.12
CA ALA A 119 -8.13 2.27 0.29
C ALA A 119 -9.27 2.49 -0.71
N GLN A 120 -10.38 3.10 -0.29
CA GLN A 120 -11.49 3.48 -1.16
C GLN A 120 -11.05 4.47 -2.24
N ARG A 121 -10.22 5.45 -1.90
CA ARG A 121 -9.69 6.42 -2.86
C ARG A 121 -8.77 5.76 -3.89
N ILE A 122 -7.95 4.79 -3.49
CA ILE A 122 -7.09 4.02 -4.41
C ILE A 122 -7.94 3.18 -5.38
N CYS A 123 -9.00 2.54 -4.90
CA CYS A 123 -9.87 1.65 -5.68
C CYS A 123 -11.10 2.36 -6.29
N SER A 124 -11.18 3.68 -6.21
CA SER A 124 -12.28 4.48 -6.74
C SER A 124 -12.33 4.42 -8.27
N LYS A 125 -13.55 4.39 -8.84
CA LYS A 125 -13.76 4.58 -10.29
C LYS A 125 -13.36 5.98 -10.75
N LYS A 126 -13.66 6.99 -9.93
CA LYS A 126 -13.21 8.37 -10.19
C LYS A 126 -11.71 8.49 -9.93
N SER A 127 -11.03 9.09 -10.89
CA SER A 127 -9.59 9.33 -10.85
C SER A 127 -9.22 10.40 -9.81
N SER A 128 -8.13 10.15 -9.12
CA SER A 128 -7.45 11.10 -8.24
C SER A 128 -5.94 10.88 -8.39
N ILE A 129 -5.12 11.85 -7.98
CA ILE A 129 -3.66 11.70 -8.03
C ILE A 129 -3.20 10.40 -7.34
N LEU A 130 -3.84 10.04 -6.22
CA LEU A 130 -3.52 8.81 -5.49
C LEU A 130 -3.98 7.54 -6.22
N SER A 131 -5.17 7.53 -6.81
CA SER A 131 -5.61 6.36 -7.56
C SER A 131 -4.75 6.17 -8.81
N ILE A 132 -4.47 7.24 -9.57
CA ILE A 132 -3.60 7.18 -10.75
C ILE A 132 -2.18 6.70 -10.36
N SER A 133 -1.63 7.17 -9.24
CA SER A 133 -0.28 6.79 -8.80
C SER A 133 -0.11 5.31 -8.46
N VAL A 134 -1.20 4.60 -8.11
CA VAL A 134 -1.19 3.15 -7.87
C VAL A 134 -1.64 2.39 -9.13
N ASN A 135 -2.77 2.79 -9.71
CA ASN A 135 -3.41 2.08 -10.82
C ASN A 135 -2.55 2.11 -12.10
N ALA A 136 -1.68 3.11 -12.27
CA ALA A 136 -0.73 3.15 -13.40
C ALA A 136 0.22 1.93 -13.42
N TRP A 137 0.62 1.40 -12.27
CA TRP A 137 1.57 0.28 -12.21
C TRP A 137 0.98 -1.02 -11.65
N ALA A 138 -0.21 -0.97 -11.06
CA ALA A 138 -0.85 -2.13 -10.44
C ALA A 138 -2.36 -2.16 -10.63
N ILE A 139 -2.94 -3.29 -10.22
CA ILE A 139 -4.38 -3.53 -10.09
C ILE A 139 -4.66 -3.64 -8.58
N PRO A 140 -5.10 -2.56 -7.92
CA PRO A 140 -5.48 -2.58 -6.52
C PRO A 140 -6.91 -3.11 -6.32
N LYS A 141 -7.12 -3.94 -5.30
CA LYS A 141 -8.43 -4.48 -4.92
C LYS A 141 -8.61 -4.45 -3.40
N ILE A 142 -9.69 -3.84 -2.93
CA ILE A 142 -10.13 -3.99 -1.53
C ILE A 142 -10.59 -5.44 -1.34
N ILE A 143 -10.01 -6.10 -0.35
CA ILE A 143 -10.35 -7.48 0.01
C ILE A 143 -11.36 -7.51 1.15
N PHE A 144 -11.19 -6.65 2.15
CA PHE A 144 -12.05 -6.61 3.32
C PHE A 144 -11.96 -5.26 4.05
N PHE A 145 -13.06 -4.80 4.65
CA PHE A 145 -13.08 -3.65 5.56
C PHE A 145 -12.87 -4.11 7.00
N VAL A 146 -11.93 -3.49 7.71
CA VAL A 146 -11.53 -3.87 9.06
C VAL A 146 -12.06 -2.83 10.05
N PRO A 147 -12.94 -3.21 11.00
CA PRO A 147 -13.44 -2.27 11.99
C PRO A 147 -12.30 -1.84 12.93
N LYS A 148 -12.32 -0.59 13.39
CA LYS A 148 -11.33 -0.07 14.35
C LYS A 148 -11.21 -0.90 15.64
N THR A 149 -12.27 -1.60 16.04
CA THR A 149 -12.30 -2.48 17.22
C THR A 149 -11.41 -3.72 17.08
N ALA A 150 -10.91 -4.02 15.88
CA ALA A 150 -9.95 -5.11 15.64
C ALA A 150 -8.53 -4.80 16.16
N PHE A 151 -8.30 -3.60 16.70
CA PHE A 151 -6.99 -3.11 17.09
C PHE A 151 -6.91 -2.73 18.57
N TYR A 152 -5.69 -2.78 19.12
CA TYR A 152 -5.35 -2.22 20.41
C TYR A 152 -4.04 -1.39 20.33
N PRO A 153 -4.02 -0.13 20.80
CA PRO A 153 -5.20 0.67 21.17
C PRO A 153 -6.16 0.85 19.98
N ILE A 154 -7.39 1.30 20.24
CA ILE A 154 -8.40 1.47 19.18
C ILE A 154 -8.08 2.76 18.38
N PRO A 155 -7.90 2.70 17.05
CA PRO A 155 -7.70 3.87 16.21
C PRO A 155 -8.99 4.68 16.04
N LYS A 156 -8.84 5.92 15.55
CA LYS A 156 -9.97 6.82 15.30
C LYS A 156 -10.86 6.39 14.13
N VAL A 157 -10.31 5.64 13.18
CA VAL A 157 -10.97 5.30 11.92
C VAL A 157 -10.85 3.82 11.60
N ASP A 158 -11.78 3.34 10.77
CA ASP A 158 -11.71 1.98 10.21
C ASP A 158 -10.57 1.85 9.21
N SER A 159 -10.16 0.60 8.99
CA SER A 159 -9.12 0.21 8.05
C SER A 159 -9.69 -0.67 6.92
N ALA A 160 -8.86 -1.00 5.94
CA ALA A 160 -9.18 -1.93 4.88
C ALA A 160 -7.93 -2.71 4.47
N ILE A 161 -8.11 -4.00 4.18
CA ILE A 161 -7.09 -4.84 3.55
C ILE A 161 -7.18 -4.61 2.05
N ILE A 162 -6.08 -4.16 1.45
CA ILE A 162 -5.95 -3.97 0.01
C ILE A 162 -4.88 -4.90 -0.54
N LYS A 163 -5.22 -5.59 -1.64
CA LYS A 163 -4.29 -6.38 -2.43
C LYS A 163 -3.91 -5.61 -3.68
N ILE A 164 -2.61 -5.47 -3.94
CA ILE A 164 -2.07 -4.70 -5.06
C ILE A 164 -1.22 -5.65 -5.91
N ILE A 165 -1.67 -5.90 -7.13
CA ILE A 165 -0.99 -6.82 -8.06
C ILE A 165 -0.30 -5.99 -9.14
N PRO A 166 1.02 -6.09 -9.33
CA PRO A 166 1.72 -5.33 -10.36
C PRO A 166 1.20 -5.72 -11.75
N ARG A 167 1.03 -4.74 -12.64
CA ARG A 167 0.65 -4.97 -14.03
C ARG A 167 1.84 -5.54 -14.79
N LYS A 168 1.57 -6.46 -15.72
CA LYS A 168 2.57 -6.91 -16.71
C LYS A 168 3.04 -5.76 -17.61
N LYS A 169 2.11 -4.87 -17.97
CA LYS A 169 2.38 -3.66 -18.76
C LYS A 169 1.88 -2.43 -17.98
N PRO A 170 2.77 -1.76 -17.22
CA PRO A 170 2.45 -0.49 -16.56
C PRO A 170 2.12 0.61 -17.57
N TYR A 171 1.28 1.56 -17.18
CA TYR A 171 1.02 2.77 -17.95
C TYR A 171 2.14 3.78 -17.73
N ASN A 172 2.57 4.44 -18.80
CA ASN A 172 3.53 5.54 -18.73
C ASN A 172 2.78 6.86 -18.59
N ILE A 173 2.69 7.38 -17.37
CA ILE A 173 1.90 8.58 -17.04
C ILE A 173 2.81 9.72 -16.63
N ASN A 174 2.65 10.89 -17.27
CA ASN A 174 3.31 12.13 -16.90
C ASN A 174 2.64 12.73 -15.66
N PHE A 175 3.24 12.51 -14.48
CA PHE A 175 2.70 13.01 -13.21
C PHE A 175 2.78 14.54 -13.05
N VAL A 176 3.61 15.25 -13.83
CA VAL A 176 3.60 16.72 -13.86
C VAL A 176 2.29 17.20 -14.46
N LEU A 177 1.89 16.63 -15.60
CA LEU A 177 0.61 16.92 -16.25
C LEU A 177 -0.57 16.57 -15.35
N VAL A 178 -0.58 15.38 -14.75
CA VAL A 178 -1.64 14.95 -13.82
C VAL A 178 -1.78 15.97 -12.68
N LYS A 179 -0.67 16.36 -12.03
CA LYS A 179 -0.72 17.37 -10.94
C LYS A 179 -1.29 18.71 -11.42
N LYS A 180 -0.88 19.19 -12.59
CA LYS A 180 -1.40 20.44 -13.17
C LYS A 180 -2.91 20.34 -13.42
N ALA A 181 -3.38 19.24 -13.99
CA ALA A 181 -4.79 19.02 -14.26
C ALA A 181 -5.64 18.96 -12.98
N PHE A 182 -5.14 18.29 -11.93
CA PHE A 182 -5.83 18.17 -10.65
C PHE A 182 -5.75 19.41 -9.75
N SER A 183 -5.01 20.46 -10.14
CA SER A 183 -4.95 21.74 -9.39
C SER A 183 -6.34 22.38 -9.23
N GLN A 184 -7.22 22.20 -10.21
CA GLN A 184 -8.63 22.61 -10.15
C GLN A 184 -9.53 21.43 -10.50
N LYS A 185 -9.59 20.43 -9.61
CA LYS A 185 -10.29 19.14 -9.81
C LYS A 185 -11.69 19.22 -10.43
N ARG A 186 -12.47 20.27 -10.14
CA ARG A 186 -13.86 20.45 -10.60
C ARG A 186 -13.99 21.15 -11.96
N LYS A 187 -12.90 21.70 -12.51
CA LYS A 187 -12.89 22.40 -13.81
C LYS A 187 -12.58 21.42 -14.95
N LYS A 188 -13.07 21.75 -16.14
CA LYS A 188 -12.81 21.03 -17.39
C LYS A 188 -11.32 21.11 -17.76
N LEU A 189 -10.79 20.12 -18.48
CA LEU A 189 -9.38 20.07 -18.87
C LEU A 189 -8.91 21.30 -19.66
N LYS A 190 -9.79 21.90 -20.48
CA LYS A 190 -9.47 23.15 -21.19
C LYS A 190 -9.06 24.29 -20.27
N ASN A 191 -9.63 24.33 -19.05
CA ASN A 191 -9.37 25.38 -18.07
C ASN A 191 -8.18 25.06 -17.15
N THR A 192 -7.63 23.84 -17.20
CA THR A 192 -6.51 23.43 -16.31
C THR A 192 -5.23 23.17 -17.08
N ILE A 193 -5.32 22.48 -18.23
CA ILE A 193 -4.18 22.09 -19.06
C ILE A 193 -4.31 22.53 -20.52
N GLY A 194 -5.33 23.32 -20.87
CA GLY A 194 -5.50 23.90 -22.22
C GLY A 194 -5.97 22.91 -23.28
N ILE A 195 -6.33 21.69 -22.89
CA ILE A 195 -6.77 20.63 -23.81
C ILE A 195 -8.26 20.81 -24.10
N ASN A 196 -8.63 20.93 -25.37
CA ASN A 196 -10.02 21.12 -25.80
C ASN A 196 -10.86 19.84 -25.56
N SER A 197 -11.27 19.66 -24.31
CA SER A 197 -12.10 18.57 -23.83
C SER A 197 -13.02 19.08 -22.73
N ASP A 198 -14.26 18.62 -22.76
CA ASP A 198 -15.26 18.91 -21.74
C ASP A 198 -15.18 17.97 -20.54
N LEU A 199 -14.28 16.99 -20.56
CA LEU A 199 -14.03 16.09 -19.44
C LEU A 199 -13.32 16.81 -18.30
N ARG A 200 -13.54 16.31 -17.08
CA ARG A 200 -12.80 16.72 -15.88
C ARG A 200 -11.69 15.71 -15.59
N PRO A 201 -10.60 16.11 -14.91
CA PRO A 201 -9.51 15.20 -14.57
C PRO A 201 -9.95 13.90 -13.86
N GLU A 202 -11.01 13.96 -13.04
CA GLU A 202 -11.51 12.80 -12.31
C GLU A 202 -12.28 11.79 -13.15
N ASP A 203 -12.70 12.17 -14.37
CA ASP A 203 -13.49 11.33 -15.27
C ASP A 203 -12.60 10.60 -16.31
N LEU A 204 -11.30 10.89 -16.36
CA LEU A 204 -10.37 10.28 -17.29
C LEU A 204 -9.93 8.87 -16.86
N SER A 205 -9.89 7.96 -17.82
CA SER A 205 -9.29 6.62 -17.68
C SER A 205 -7.75 6.68 -17.67
N LEU A 206 -7.09 5.56 -17.33
CA LEU A 206 -5.63 5.49 -17.41
C LEU A 206 -5.13 5.59 -18.86
N GLU A 207 -5.90 5.04 -19.80
CA GLU A 207 -5.63 5.11 -21.23
C GLU A 207 -5.66 6.57 -21.71
N ASP A 208 -6.64 7.35 -21.26
CA ASP A 208 -6.72 8.78 -21.56
C ASP A 208 -5.49 9.51 -20.99
N TRP A 209 -5.15 9.25 -19.73
CA TRP A 209 -3.96 9.84 -19.11
C TRP A 209 -2.67 9.48 -19.83
N GLN A 210 -2.53 8.24 -20.32
CA GLN A 210 -1.37 7.81 -21.08
C GLN A 210 -1.30 8.53 -22.42
N LYS A 211 -2.41 8.62 -23.16
CA LYS A 211 -2.47 9.37 -24.43
C LYS A 211 -2.09 10.83 -24.23
N LEU A 212 -2.64 11.49 -23.21
CA LEU A 212 -2.30 12.89 -22.89
C LEU A 212 -0.82 13.07 -22.52
N SER A 213 -0.22 12.06 -21.88
CA SER A 213 1.20 12.07 -21.49
C SER A 213 2.14 12.02 -22.70
N LEU A 214 1.71 11.43 -23.83
CA LEU A 214 2.47 11.36 -25.08
C LEU A 214 2.42 12.67 -25.86
N ILE A 215 1.35 13.46 -25.71
CA ILE A 215 1.15 14.72 -26.44
C ILE A 215 1.84 15.90 -25.73
N SER A 216 2.03 15.79 -24.41
CA SER A 216 2.56 16.87 -23.56
C SER A 216 4.06 16.73 -23.24
N GLY A 217 4.76 15.79 -23.88
CA GLY A 217 6.20 15.54 -23.72
C GLY A 217 6.93 15.89 -25.00
#